data_AF-A0A949F652-F1
#
_entry.id   AF-A0A949F652-F1
#
_cell.length_a   1.000
_cell.length_b   1.000
_cell.length_c   1.000
_cell.angle_alpha   90.00
_cell.angle_beta   90.00
_cell.angle_gamma   90.00
#
_symmetry.space_group_name_H-M   'P 1'
#
loop_
_entity.id
_entity.type
_entity.pdbx_description
1 polymer ?
#
loop_
_entity_poly.entity_id
_entity_poly.type
_entity_poly.pdbx_seq_one_letter_code
_entity_poly.pdbx_strand_id
1 'polypeptide(L)'
;MGFQALDPIINETVQVIESSKEQILEIADNAQAEVDRVKAELLVVAQETLRNIKEVDQLTVLMHGARVRLMEVSRDFSSFTEEDIKASYENAQSLQIKLITAREQEKTLLFRREHVERSQKRLWMRSAGELPGKSTTALRSPWQT
;
A
#
# COMPACT_ATOMS: atom_id res chain seq x y z
N MET A 1 -41.14 37.63 -39.60
CA MET A 1 -40.19 36.51 -39.69
C MET A 1 -39.09 36.68 -38.63
N GLY A 2 -39.40 36.49 -37.34
CA GLY A 2 -38.43 36.73 -36.25
C GLY A 2 -38.38 35.65 -35.17
N PHE A 3 -39.28 34.67 -35.20
CA PHE A 3 -39.37 33.63 -34.17
C PHE A 3 -38.79 32.28 -34.62
N GLN A 4 -38.95 31.92 -35.90
CA GLN A 4 -38.46 30.63 -36.46
C GLN A 4 -36.92 30.48 -36.44
N ALA A 5 -36.16 31.57 -36.32
CA ALA A 5 -34.70 31.53 -36.20
C ALA A 5 -34.20 31.33 -34.75
N LEU A 6 -35.07 31.55 -33.75
CA LEU A 6 -34.74 31.35 -32.33
C LEU A 6 -34.96 29.91 -31.88
N ASP A 7 -35.97 29.23 -32.43
CA ASP A 7 -36.26 27.81 -32.14
C ASP A 7 -35.04 26.87 -32.30
N PRO A 8 -34.23 26.93 -33.38
CA PRO A 8 -33.04 26.09 -33.49
C PRO A 8 -31.97 26.42 -32.45
N ILE A 9 -31.79 27.70 -32.08
CA ILE A 9 -30.83 28.13 -31.05
C ILE A 9 -31.24 27.62 -29.67
N ILE A 10 -32.54 27.68 -29.35
CA ILE A 10 -33.09 27.17 -28.10
C ILE A 10 -32.91 25.64 -28.04
N ASN A 11 -33.23 24.92 -29.12
CA ASN A 11 -33.07 23.46 -29.18
C ASN A 11 -31.60 23.04 -29.06
N GLU A 12 -30.68 23.73 -29.72
CA GLU A 12 -29.23 23.47 -29.59
C GLU A 12 -28.76 23.71 -28.14
N THR A 13 -29.22 24.80 -27.52
CA THR A 13 -28.87 25.11 -26.13
C THR A 13 -29.40 24.03 -25.17
N VAL A 14 -30.64 23.57 -25.38
CA VAL A 14 -31.23 22.47 -24.59
C VAL A 14 -30.42 21.18 -24.75
N GLN A 15 -30.05 20.80 -25.98
CA GLN A 15 -29.21 19.62 -26.24
C GLN A 15 -27.84 19.72 -25.57
N VAL A 16 -27.20 20.88 -25.61
CA VAL A 16 -25.91 21.10 -24.93
C VAL A 16 -26.05 20.96 -23.42
N ILE A 17 -27.13 21.47 -22.83
CA ILE A 17 -27.40 21.32 -21.38
C ILE A 17 -27.65 19.86 -21.02
N GLU A 18 -28.43 19.13 -21.81
CA GLU A 18 -28.71 17.70 -21.60
C GLU A 18 -27.42 16.88 -21.67
N SER A 19 -26.59 17.10 -22.69
CA SER A 19 -25.28 16.44 -22.81
C SER A 19 -24.34 16.82 -21.66
N SER A 20 -24.32 18.09 -21.25
CA SER A 20 -23.51 18.54 -20.11
C SER A 20 -23.94 17.86 -18.81
N LYS A 21 -25.25 17.64 -18.62
CA LYS A 21 -25.78 16.92 -17.45
C LYS A 21 -25.32 15.46 -17.46
N GLU A 22 -25.38 14.78 -18.60
CA GLU A 22 -24.90 13.40 -18.72
C GLU A 22 -23.40 13.30 -18.41
N GLN A 23 -22.60 14.22 -18.96
CA GLN A 23 -21.15 14.28 -18.68
C GLN A 23 -20.86 14.52 -17.19
N ILE A 24 -21.62 15.40 -16.53
CA ILE A 24 -21.46 15.64 -15.08
C ILE A 24 -21.74 14.39 -14.27
N LEU A 25 -22.80 13.64 -14.61
CA LEU A 25 -23.13 12.38 -13.95
C LEU A 25 -22.03 11.34 -14.15
N GLU A 26 -21.53 11.18 -15.37
CA GLU A 26 -20.41 10.28 -15.66
C GLU A 26 -19.15 10.65 -14.87
N ILE A 27 -18.83 11.95 -14.77
CA ILE A 27 -17.69 12.43 -13.96
C ILE A 27 -17.88 12.08 -12.48
N ALA A 28 -19.10 12.24 -11.94
CA ALA A 28 -19.41 11.95 -10.55
C ALA A 28 -19.27 10.45 -10.25
N ASP A 29 -19.84 9.60 -11.11
CA ASP A 29 -19.77 8.15 -10.97
C ASP A 29 -18.32 7.65 -11.04
N ASN A 30 -17.55 8.15 -12.01
CA ASN A 30 -16.13 7.82 -12.14
C ASN A 30 -15.31 8.28 -10.93
N ALA A 31 -15.60 9.46 -10.37
CA ALA A 31 -14.92 9.94 -9.17
C ALA A 31 -15.22 9.06 -7.95
N GLN A 32 -16.47 8.63 -7.79
CA GLN A 32 -16.87 7.73 -6.71
C GLN A 32 -16.20 6.35 -6.85
N ALA A 33 -16.21 5.78 -8.06
CA ALA A 33 -15.55 4.51 -8.34
C ALA A 33 -14.04 4.55 -8.02
N GLU A 34 -13.37 5.65 -8.34
CA GLU A 34 -11.94 5.84 -8.05
C GLU A 34 -11.66 5.93 -6.54
N VAL A 35 -12.53 6.61 -5.78
CA VAL A 35 -12.43 6.65 -4.31
C VAL A 35 -12.55 5.25 -3.71
N ASP A 36 -13.52 4.46 -4.16
CA ASP A 36 -13.75 3.11 -3.65
C ASP A 36 -12.61 2.15 -4.03
N ARG A 37 -12.08 2.28 -5.25
CA ARG A 37 -10.87 1.55 -5.69
C ARG A 37 -9.68 1.82 -4.78
N VAL A 38 -9.38 3.09 -4.49
CA VAL A 38 -8.23 3.47 -3.65
C VAL A 38 -8.42 3.00 -2.21
N LYS A 39 -9.64 3.06 -1.66
CA LYS A 39 -9.94 2.52 -0.32
C LYS A 39 -9.71 1.01 -0.25
N ALA A 40 -10.20 0.27 -1.26
CA ALA A 40 -10.03 -1.17 -1.33
C ALA A 40 -8.54 -1.55 -1.44
N GLU A 41 -7.78 -0.86 -2.30
CA GLU A 41 -6.34 -1.09 -2.43
C GLU A 41 -5.60 -0.80 -1.12
N LEU A 42 -5.93 0.31 -0.44
CA LEU A 42 -5.29 0.66 0.82
C LEU A 42 -5.52 -0.41 1.90
N LEU A 43 -6.74 -0.95 1.98
CA LEU A 43 -7.07 -2.02 2.91
C LEU A 43 -6.22 -3.27 2.65
N VAL A 44 -6.12 -3.68 1.38
CA VAL A 44 -5.34 -4.85 0.98
C VAL A 44 -3.87 -4.66 1.33
N VAL A 45 -3.27 -3.55 0.93
CA VAL A 45 -1.84 -3.28 1.18
C VAL A 45 -1.55 -3.18 2.67
N ALA A 46 -2.46 -2.59 3.46
CA ALA A 46 -2.29 -2.52 4.91
C ALA A 46 -2.32 -3.92 5.56
N GLN A 47 -3.22 -4.81 5.12
CA GLN A 47 -3.27 -6.19 5.61
C GLN A 47 -2.02 -6.99 5.22
N GLU A 48 -1.55 -6.84 3.98
CA GLU A 48 -0.31 -7.48 3.50
C GLU A 48 0.89 -7.00 4.31
N THR A 49 1.00 -5.69 4.56
CA THR A 49 2.07 -5.09 5.35
C THR A 49 2.07 -5.65 6.78
N LEU A 50 0.91 -5.69 7.45
CA LEU A 50 0.80 -6.24 8.81
C LEU A 50 1.17 -7.72 8.88
N ARG A 51 0.83 -8.50 7.84
CA ARG A 51 1.21 -9.91 7.78
C ARG A 51 2.73 -10.07 7.64
N ASN A 52 3.34 -9.28 6.76
CA ASN A 52 4.77 -9.36 6.51
C ASN A 52 5.60 -8.85 7.71
N ILE A 53 5.16 -7.80 8.42
CA ILE A 53 5.78 -7.38 9.70
C ILE A 53 5.85 -8.55 10.69
N LYS A 54 4.73 -9.26 10.87
CA LYS A 54 4.68 -10.44 11.77
C LYS A 54 5.63 -11.54 11.32
N GLU A 55 5.79 -11.75 10.02
CA GLU A 55 6.72 -12.72 9.46
C GLU A 55 8.18 -12.30 9.73
N VAL A 56 8.53 -11.02 9.55
CA VAL A 56 9.86 -10.49 9.88
C VAL A 56 10.16 -10.67 11.37
N ASP A 57 9.20 -10.38 12.25
CA ASP A 57 9.35 -10.57 13.70
C ASP A 57 9.63 -12.03 14.06
N GLN A 58 8.83 -12.96 13.51
CA GLN A 58 8.99 -14.40 13.72
C GLN A 58 10.35 -14.90 13.22
N LEU A 59 10.73 -14.53 12.00
CA LEU A 59 12.02 -14.90 11.41
C LEU A 59 13.20 -14.30 12.18
N THR A 60 13.04 -13.11 12.76
CA THR A 60 14.08 -12.48 13.60
C THR A 60 14.33 -13.30 14.86
N VAL A 61 13.27 -13.76 15.53
CA VAL A 61 13.40 -14.64 16.72
C VAL A 61 14.05 -15.97 16.35
N LEU A 62 13.60 -16.62 15.26
CA LEU A 62 14.17 -17.88 14.80
C LEU A 62 15.65 -17.74 14.41
N MET A 63 16.01 -16.67 13.70
CA MET A 63 17.39 -16.39 13.31
C MET A 63 18.27 -16.14 14.53
N HIS A 64 17.77 -15.48 15.57
CA HIS A 64 18.51 -15.32 16.82
C HIS A 64 18.85 -16.67 17.45
N GLY A 65 17.86 -17.56 17.57
CA GLY A 65 18.07 -18.92 18.09
C GLY A 65 19.07 -19.73 17.25
N ALA A 66 18.96 -19.65 15.92
CA ALA A 66 19.89 -20.33 15.01
C ALA A 66 21.33 -19.82 15.16
N ARG A 67 21.54 -18.52 15.41
CA ARG A 67 22.87 -17.96 15.69
C ARG A 67 23.45 -18.46 17.01
N VAL A 68 22.64 -18.54 18.06
CA VAL A 68 23.07 -19.09 19.35
C VAL A 68 23.52 -20.54 19.17
N ARG A 69 22.69 -21.36 18.49
CA ARG A 69 23.05 -22.75 18.20
C ARG A 69 24.33 -22.87 17.39
N LEU A 70 24.50 -22.02 16.37
CA LEU A 70 25.71 -21.99 15.57
C LEU A 70 26.94 -21.67 16.42
N MET A 71 26.83 -20.73 17.36
CA MET A 71 27.93 -20.39 18.28
C MET A 71 28.28 -21.55 19.22
N GLU A 72 27.29 -22.30 19.70
CA GLU A 72 27.52 -23.48 20.55
C GLU A 72 28.29 -24.57 19.81
N VAL A 73 27.82 -24.95 18.62
CA VAL A 73 28.48 -25.99 17.82
C VAL A 73 29.85 -25.55 17.31
N SER A 74 30.05 -24.24 17.10
CA SER A 74 31.35 -23.67 16.71
C SER A 74 32.33 -23.58 17.89
N ARG A 75 31.87 -23.72 19.13
CA ARG A 75 32.73 -23.61 20.32
C ARG A 75 33.25 -24.97 20.79
N ASP A 76 32.47 -26.03 20.60
CA ASP A 76 32.79 -27.36 21.09
C ASP A 76 32.65 -28.43 19.99
N PHE A 77 33.53 -28.36 18.99
CA PHE A 77 33.57 -29.31 17.87
C PHE A 77 33.78 -30.77 18.29
N SER A 78 34.32 -31.01 19.49
CA SER A 78 34.50 -32.37 20.03
C SER A 78 33.20 -33.02 20.50
N SER A 79 32.18 -32.22 20.83
CA SER A 79 30.91 -32.70 21.39
C SER A 79 29.79 -32.83 20.34
N PHE A 80 30.04 -32.46 19.08
CA PHE A 80 29.04 -32.50 18.00
C PHE A 80 29.56 -33.29 16.80
N THR A 81 28.64 -33.95 16.09
CA THR A 81 28.98 -34.65 14.85
C THR A 81 29.15 -33.66 13.70
N GLU A 82 29.84 -34.07 12.63
CA GLU A 82 29.92 -33.28 11.39
C GLU A 82 28.53 -32.94 10.83
N GLU A 83 27.58 -33.87 10.95
CA GLU A 83 26.20 -33.70 10.52
C GLU A 83 25.47 -32.62 11.36
N ASP A 84 25.65 -32.61 12.68
CA ASP A 84 25.08 -31.59 13.57
C ASP A 84 25.60 -30.18 13.26
N ILE A 85 26.91 -30.08 12.98
CA ILE A 85 27.57 -28.83 12.63
C ILE A 85 27.02 -28.33 11.29
N LYS A 86 27.00 -29.20 10.27
CA LYS A 86 26.49 -28.87 8.94
C LYS A 86 25.02 -28.44 8.98
N ALA A 87 24.17 -29.17 9.69
CA ALA A 87 22.75 -28.85 9.85
C ALA A 87 22.55 -27.47 10.52
N SER A 88 23.39 -27.12 11.49
CA SER A 88 23.33 -25.82 12.16
C SER A 88 23.68 -24.66 11.22
N TYR A 89 24.71 -24.83 10.38
CA TYR A 89 25.06 -23.84 9.34
C TYR A 89 23.95 -23.68 8.29
N GLU A 90 23.45 -24.80 7.76
CA GLU A 90 22.40 -24.80 6.73
C GLU A 90 21.11 -24.15 7.24
N ASN A 91 20.71 -24.45 8.48
CA ASN A 91 19.54 -23.84 9.11
C ASN A 91 19.72 -22.32 9.29
N ALA A 92 20.87 -21.88 9.84
CA ALA A 92 21.15 -20.45 10.01
C ALA A 92 21.16 -19.70 8.67
N GLN A 93 21.78 -20.28 7.64
CA GLN A 93 21.80 -19.70 6.29
C GLN A 93 20.39 -19.61 5.69
N SER A 94 19.59 -20.68 5.82
CA SER A 94 18.22 -20.70 5.32
C SER A 94 17.35 -19.62 5.99
N LEU A 95 17.42 -19.51 7.32
CA LEU A 95 16.69 -18.49 8.07
C LEU A 95 17.17 -17.07 7.73
N GLN A 96 18.47 -16.88 7.52
CA GLN A 96 19.03 -15.59 7.10
C GLN A 96 18.48 -15.15 5.75
N ILE A 97 18.45 -16.05 4.77
CA ILE A 97 17.90 -15.74 3.43
C ILE A 97 16.43 -15.37 3.55
N LYS A 98 15.63 -16.18 4.26
CA LYS A 98 14.20 -15.90 4.48
C LYS A 98 13.98 -14.53 5.13
N LEU A 99 14.75 -14.21 6.17
CA LEU A 99 14.64 -12.93 6.87
C LEU A 99 14.98 -11.74 5.96
N ILE A 100 16.02 -11.86 5.13
CA ILE A 100 16.39 -10.81 4.16
C ILE A 100 15.27 -10.62 3.15
N THR A 101 14.73 -11.71 2.58
CA THR A 101 13.64 -11.64 1.61
C THR A 101 12.39 -11.02 2.22
N ALA A 102 12.00 -11.43 3.44
CA ALA A 102 10.83 -10.88 4.11
C ALA A 102 10.97 -9.38 4.39
N ARG A 103 12.16 -8.90 4.79
CA ARG A 103 12.44 -7.47 4.99
C ARG A 103 12.41 -6.65 3.69
N GLU A 104 12.86 -7.22 2.57
CA GLU A 104 12.77 -6.54 1.29
C GLU A 104 11.31 -6.42 0.82
N GLN A 105 10.51 -7.45 1.08
CA GLN A 105 9.06 -7.41 0.86
C GLN A 105 8.39 -6.36 1.75
N GLU A 106 8.78 -6.27 3.03
CA GLU A 106 8.30 -5.25 3.96
C GLU A 106 8.50 -3.84 3.40
N LYS A 107 9.73 -3.56 2.95
CA LYS A 107 10.10 -2.27 2.37
C LYS A 107 9.29 -1.94 1.12
N THR A 108 9.08 -2.94 0.27
CA THR A 108 8.24 -2.81 -0.93
C THR A 108 6.78 -2.50 -0.58
N LEU A 109 6.22 -3.20 0.41
CA LEU A 109 4.85 -3.00 0.87
C LEU A 109 4.66 -1.63 1.52
N LEU A 110 5.62 -1.17 2.33
CA LEU A 110 5.60 0.17 2.92
C LEU A 110 5.60 1.27 1.84
N PHE A 111 6.44 1.13 0.81
CA PHE A 111 6.46 2.06 -0.31
C PHE A 111 5.14 2.07 -1.08
N ARG A 112 4.58 0.88 -1.36
CA ARG A 112 3.27 0.76 -2.02
C ARG A 112 2.17 1.40 -1.18
N ARG A 113 2.16 1.16 0.13
CA ARG A 113 1.20 1.76 1.05
C ARG A 113 1.26 3.28 1.02
N GLU A 114 2.47 3.84 1.11
CA GLU A 114 2.67 5.29 1.05
C GLU A 114 2.15 5.87 -0.28
N HIS A 115 2.39 5.19 -1.40
CA HIS A 115 1.87 5.61 -2.70
C HIS A 115 0.33 5.64 -2.74
N VAL A 116 -0.33 4.64 -2.17
CA VAL A 116 -1.80 4.56 -2.11
C VAL A 116 -2.35 5.63 -1.14
N GLU A 117 -1.73 5.83 0.02
CA GLU A 117 -2.09 6.89 0.98
C GLU A 117 -1.97 8.29 0.36
N ARG A 118 -0.90 8.54 -0.43
CA ARG A 118 -0.77 9.79 -1.19
C ARG A 118 -1.89 9.95 -2.21
N SER A 119 -2.30 8.87 -2.87
CA SER A 119 -3.40 8.88 -3.84
C SER A 119 -4.75 9.17 -3.17
N GLN A 120 -5.01 8.55 -2.02
CA GLN A 120 -6.18 8.82 -1.20
C GLN A 120 -6.23 10.30 -0.77
N LYS A 121 -5.11 10.85 -0.30
CA LYS A 121 -5.02 12.26 0.10
C LYS A 121 -5.35 13.20 -1.06
N ARG A 122 -4.86 12.91 -2.28
CA ARG A 122 -5.19 13.69 -3.48
C ARG A 122 -6.69 13.68 -3.78
N LEU A 123 -7.33 12.51 -3.71
CA LEU A 123 -8.78 12.39 -3.92
C LEU A 123 -9.58 13.15 -2.85
N TRP A 124 -9.15 13.08 -1.60
CA TRP A 124 -9.78 13.82 -0.51
C TRP A 124 -9.69 15.33 -0.70
N MET A 125 -8.51 15.86 -1.10
CA MET A 125 -8.36 17.29 -1.41
C MET A 125 -9.26 17.73 -2.57
N ARG A 126 -9.37 16.91 -3.63
CA ARG A 126 -10.28 17.18 -4.75
C ARG A 126 -11.75 17.22 -4.32
N SER A 127 -12.14 16.35 -3.39
CA SER A 127 -13.50 16.31 -2.84
C SER A 127 -13.81 17.43 -1.84
N ALA A 128 -12.80 17.93 -1.12
CA ALA A 128 -12.97 18.96 -0.08
C ALA A 128 -12.98 20.40 -0.64
N GLY A 129 -12.64 20.60 -1.92
CA GLY A 129 -12.52 21.93 -2.51
C GLY A 129 -11.37 22.78 -1.94
N GLU A 130 -10.47 22.18 -1.15
CA GLU A 130 -9.37 22.89 -0.49
C GLU A 130 -8.09 22.87 -1.35
N LEU A 131 -7.61 24.07 -1.68
CA LEU A 131 -6.31 24.33 -2.30
C LEU A 131 -5.15 23.98 -1.33
N PRO A 132 -3.98 23.57 -1.84
CA PRO A 132 -2.85 23.16 -1.01
C PRO A 132 -2.32 24.33 -0.17
N GLY A 133 -2.46 24.25 1.15
CA GLY A 133 -1.85 25.24 2.06
C GLY A 133 -2.46 25.38 3.44
N LYS A 134 -3.63 24.79 3.72
CA LYS A 134 -4.23 24.84 5.06
C LYS A 134 -4.64 23.42 5.46
N SER A 135 -4.24 23.00 6.67
CA SER A 135 -4.70 21.77 7.33
C SER A 135 -4.07 20.41 6.93
N THR A 136 -2.74 20.31 6.75
CA THR A 136 -2.04 19.00 6.92
C THR A 136 -1.54 18.86 8.36
N THR A 137 -2.45 18.68 9.32
CA THR A 137 -2.05 18.34 10.70
C THR A 137 -2.78 17.11 11.27
N ALA A 138 -3.76 16.54 10.56
CA ALA A 138 -4.56 15.44 11.11
C ALA A 138 -4.60 14.18 10.24
N LEU A 139 -3.46 13.73 9.70
CA LEU A 139 -3.28 12.35 9.25
C LEU A 139 -1.82 11.94 9.52
N ARG A 140 -1.41 12.00 10.79
CA ARG A 140 -0.16 11.35 11.20
C ARG A 140 -0.48 9.85 11.23
N SER A 141 0.05 9.12 10.26
CA SER A 141 -0.10 7.66 10.19
C SER A 141 0.33 7.07 11.54
N PRO A 142 -0.46 6.17 12.16
CA PRO A 142 -0.13 5.56 13.46
C PRO A 142 1.20 4.78 13.49
N TRP A 143 1.85 4.63 12.34
CA TRP A 143 3.03 3.79 12.12
C TRP A 143 4.30 4.59 11.81
N GLN A 144 4.27 5.92 11.99
CA GLN A 144 5.48 6.75 12.05
C GLN A 144 5.94 6.88 13.51
N THR A 145 6.56 5.84 14.05
CA THR A 145 7.43 5.93 15.22
C THR A 145 8.59 4.96 15.05
#